data_AF-A0A8J5RQL3-F1
#
_entry.id   AF-A0A8J5RQL3-F1
#
_cell.length_a   1.000
_cell.length_b   1.000
_cell.length_c   1.000
_cell.angle_alpha   90.00
_cell.angle_beta   90.00
_cell.angle_gamma   90.00
#
_symmetry.space_group_name_H-M   'P 1'
#
loop_
_entity.id
_entity.type
_entity.pdbx_description
1 polymer ?
#
loop_
_entity_poly.entity_id
_entity_poly.type
_entity_poly.pdbx_seq_one_letter_code
_entity_poly.pdbx_strand_id
1 'polypeptide(L)'
;MGSAADAVIPACAVVGIAFALWQWFLVSRVKVSAYAASAGNGGRAVFRPEGDIDEDVGVGYGDDEEGEADGAVAVARCAEIQSAISVGANSFLFTQYKYLAVFMVVFAVVIFLFLGSVHRFSTSSQPCQYTKGKMCKPALANAVFSTIAFLLGAVTSVISGYLGMRVATFANARTTLEARRGIGAAFATAFRSGAVMGLPPSVPGPPGALRCHQGVWTVLR
;
A
#
# COMPACT_ATOMS: atom_id res chain seq x y z
N MET A 1 -31.11 -15.33 -3.67
CA MET A 1 -30.30 -14.11 -3.40
C MET A 1 -28.80 -14.29 -3.69
N GLY A 2 -28.30 -15.44 -4.18
CA GLY A 2 -26.87 -15.68 -4.42
C GLY A 2 -26.30 -15.12 -5.75
N SER A 3 -27.01 -15.29 -6.87
CA SER A 3 -26.39 -15.07 -8.20
C SER A 3 -25.90 -13.64 -8.48
N ALA A 4 -26.51 -12.61 -7.91
CA ALA A 4 -26.10 -11.23 -8.15
C ALA A 4 -24.91 -10.84 -7.26
N ALA A 5 -24.89 -11.26 -5.99
CA ALA A 5 -23.80 -10.93 -5.08
C ALA A 5 -22.50 -11.65 -5.48
N ASP A 6 -22.60 -12.92 -5.89
CA ASP A 6 -21.46 -13.75 -6.26
C ASP A 6 -20.71 -13.22 -7.51
N ALA A 7 -21.40 -12.47 -8.38
CA ALA A 7 -20.81 -11.84 -9.57
C ALA A 7 -20.41 -10.38 -9.34
N VAL A 8 -21.19 -9.60 -8.58
CA VAL A 8 -20.95 -8.17 -8.37
C VAL A 8 -19.73 -7.93 -7.48
N ILE A 9 -19.50 -8.76 -6.45
CA ILE A 9 -18.35 -8.61 -5.55
C ILE A 9 -17.01 -8.74 -6.29
N PRO A 10 -16.73 -9.80 -7.07
CA PRO A 10 -15.47 -9.90 -7.81
C PRO A 10 -15.37 -8.87 -8.93
N ALA A 11 -16.48 -8.50 -9.57
CA ALA A 11 -16.48 -7.45 -10.60
C ALA A 11 -16.05 -6.09 -10.03
N CYS A 12 -16.60 -5.67 -8.89
CA CYS A 12 -16.21 -4.43 -8.21
C CYS A 12 -14.73 -4.45 -7.78
N ALA A 13 -14.22 -5.60 -7.32
CA ALA A 13 -12.82 -5.75 -6.95
C ALA A 13 -11.89 -5.55 -8.15
N VAL A 14 -12.21 -6.14 -9.31
CA VAL A 14 -11.44 -5.97 -10.56
C VAL A 14 -11.45 -4.52 -11.02
N VAL A 15 -12.60 -3.85 -10.99
CA VAL A 15 -12.70 -2.42 -11.34
C VAL A 15 -11.85 -1.55 -10.40
N GLY A 16 -11.87 -1.84 -9.09
CA GLY A 16 -11.03 -1.16 -8.11
C GLY A 16 -9.54 -1.33 -8.37
N ILE A 17 -9.09 -2.55 -8.68
CA ILE A 17 -7.70 -2.85 -9.03
C ILE A 17 -7.31 -2.14 -10.32
N ALA A 18 -8.15 -2.17 -11.35
CA ALA A 18 -7.89 -1.49 -12.63
C ALA A 18 -7.77 0.04 -12.43
N PHE A 19 -8.64 0.64 -11.62
CA PHE A 19 -8.56 2.06 -11.28
C PHE A 19 -7.29 2.40 -10.50
N ALA A 20 -6.90 1.59 -9.52
CA ALA A 20 -5.66 1.79 -8.78
C ALA A 20 -4.42 1.72 -9.68
N LEU A 21 -4.37 0.75 -10.60
CA LEU A 21 -3.28 0.63 -11.59
C LEU A 21 -3.28 1.81 -12.57
N TRP A 22 -4.45 2.30 -12.96
CA TRP A 22 -4.57 3.48 -13.82
C TRP A 22 -4.04 4.74 -13.13
N GLN A 23 -4.40 4.97 -11.87
CA GLN A 23 -3.90 6.10 -11.09
C GLN A 23 -2.39 5.98 -10.86
N TRP A 24 -1.89 4.77 -10.59
CA TRP A 24 -0.45 4.49 -10.52
C TRP A 24 0.26 4.84 -11.83
N PHE A 25 -0.32 4.46 -12.97
CA PHE A 25 0.21 4.76 -14.29
C PHE A 25 0.27 6.28 -14.55
N LEU A 26 -0.79 7.03 -14.19
CA LEU A 26 -0.80 8.49 -14.29
C LEU A 26 0.29 9.15 -13.43
N VAL A 27 0.48 8.68 -12.20
CA VAL A 27 1.56 9.18 -11.32
C VAL A 27 2.94 8.82 -11.87
N SER A 28 3.08 7.63 -12.48
CA SER A 28 4.35 7.18 -13.06
C SER A 28 4.81 8.00 -14.28
N ARG A 29 3.91 8.76 -14.91
CA ARG A 29 4.23 9.63 -16.06
C ARG A 29 5.13 10.81 -15.70
N VAL A 30 5.18 11.21 -14.43
CA VAL A 30 6.16 12.20 -13.95
C VAL A 30 7.53 11.52 -13.94
N LYS A 31 8.38 11.90 -14.90
CA LYS A 31 9.72 11.35 -15.08
C LYS A 31 10.63 11.88 -13.99
N VAL A 32 11.14 10.97 -13.17
CA VAL A 32 12.22 11.24 -12.20
C VAL A 32 13.36 10.35 -12.65
N SER A 33 14.30 10.89 -13.44
CA SER A 33 15.44 10.12 -13.94
C SER A 33 16.71 10.59 -13.25
N ALA A 34 17.30 9.72 -12.44
CA ALA A 34 18.62 9.93 -11.82
C ALA A 34 19.77 9.80 -12.85
N TYR A 35 19.51 9.30 -14.07
CA TYR A 35 20.55 8.85 -14.98
C TYR A 35 21.09 9.94 -15.92
N ALA A 36 20.46 11.11 -15.99
CA ALA A 36 20.90 12.18 -16.90
C ALA A 36 22.15 12.95 -16.41
N ALA A 37 22.56 12.79 -15.15
CA ALA A 37 23.70 13.50 -14.57
C ALA A 37 25.02 12.70 -14.55
N SER A 38 25.07 11.49 -15.13
CA SER A 38 26.27 10.62 -15.14
C SER A 38 26.97 10.53 -16.52
N ALA A 39 26.63 11.39 -17.47
CA ALA A 39 27.32 11.44 -18.78
C ALA A 39 28.52 12.41 -18.82
N GLY A 40 29.01 12.86 -17.66
CA GLY A 40 30.14 13.79 -17.56
C GLY A 40 31.05 13.46 -16.38
N ASN A 41 31.96 12.51 -16.59
CA ASN A 41 33.14 12.20 -15.78
C ASN A 41 32.93 11.35 -14.50
N GLY A 42 33.81 10.36 -14.33
CA GLY A 42 33.70 9.24 -13.39
C GLY A 42 33.82 9.62 -11.91
N GLY A 43 32.76 10.20 -11.34
CA GLY A 43 32.63 10.47 -9.91
C GLY A 43 31.79 9.41 -9.21
N ARG A 44 32.38 8.72 -8.24
CA ARG A 44 31.68 7.84 -7.28
C ARG A 44 30.55 8.63 -6.59
N ALA A 45 29.37 8.03 -6.43
CA ALA A 45 28.26 8.63 -5.68
C ALA A 45 28.70 8.86 -4.22
N VAL A 46 29.09 10.10 -3.91
CA VAL A 46 29.47 10.54 -2.56
C VAL A 46 28.30 11.34 -2.01
N PHE A 47 27.70 10.83 -0.94
CA PHE A 47 26.85 11.61 -0.04
C PHE A 47 27.67 12.80 0.45
N ARG A 48 27.38 14.01 -0.06
CA ARG A 48 27.98 15.26 0.41
C ARG A 48 27.15 15.73 1.61
N PRO A 49 27.71 15.74 2.84
CA PRO A 49 27.01 16.31 3.98
C PRO A 49 26.82 17.82 3.81
N GLU A 50 25.73 18.34 4.36
CA GLU A 50 25.40 19.76 4.51
C GLU A 50 26.62 20.59 4.94
N GLY A 51 27.02 21.48 4.05
CA GLY A 51 28.03 22.51 4.26
C GLY A 51 27.99 23.40 3.04
N ASP A 52 27.57 24.65 3.26
CA ASP A 52 27.37 25.73 2.29
C ASP A 52 25.94 25.77 1.74
N ILE A 53 25.02 26.24 2.59
CA ILE A 53 23.72 26.75 2.16
C ILE A 53 24.00 28.11 1.53
N ASP A 54 24.25 28.13 0.22
CA ASP A 54 24.09 29.37 -0.54
C ASP A 54 22.59 29.68 -0.57
N GLU A 55 22.23 30.66 0.25
CA GLU A 55 20.89 31.07 0.64
C GLU A 55 20.16 31.87 -0.45
N ASP A 56 20.35 31.53 -1.73
CA ASP A 56 19.73 32.26 -2.84
C ASP A 56 19.28 31.30 -3.95
N VAL A 57 18.24 30.51 -3.68
CA VAL A 57 17.43 29.90 -4.74
C VAL A 57 16.04 30.51 -4.66
N GLY A 58 15.95 31.78 -5.02
CA GLY A 58 14.70 32.40 -5.41
C GLY A 58 14.12 31.60 -6.59
N VAL A 59 13.01 30.91 -6.36
CA VAL A 59 12.27 30.21 -7.42
C VAL A 59 11.56 31.28 -8.27
N GLY A 60 12.35 31.91 -9.14
CA GLY A 60 11.88 32.87 -10.13
C GLY A 60 11.14 32.15 -11.25
N TYR A 61 9.90 32.55 -11.47
CA TYR A 61 9.17 32.27 -12.71
C TYR A 61 9.74 33.22 -13.78
N GLY A 62 10.54 32.68 -14.68
CA GLY A 62 11.10 33.42 -15.80
C GLY A 62 11.66 32.44 -16.82
N ASP A 63 11.11 32.50 -18.03
CA ASP A 63 11.76 31.97 -19.22
C ASP A 63 13.18 32.52 -19.27
N ASP A 64 14.20 31.66 -19.36
CA ASP A 64 15.49 31.84 -20.03
C ASP A 64 16.40 30.63 -19.72
N GLU A 65 17.20 30.24 -20.71
CA GLU A 65 17.86 28.94 -20.89
C GLU A 65 18.82 28.45 -19.76
N GLU A 66 19.02 29.22 -18.69
CA GLU A 66 19.84 28.86 -17.52
C GLU A 66 19.04 28.10 -16.43
N GLY A 67 17.72 28.24 -16.37
CA GLY A 67 16.86 27.55 -15.40
C GLY A 67 16.67 26.04 -15.65
N GLU A 68 16.99 25.56 -16.86
CA GLU A 68 16.88 24.15 -17.23
C GLU A 68 18.01 23.31 -16.63
N ALA A 69 19.22 23.89 -16.52
CA ALA A 69 20.37 23.24 -15.89
C ALA A 69 20.16 23.08 -14.37
N ASP A 70 19.73 24.14 -13.69
CA ASP A 70 19.44 24.11 -12.25
C ASP A 70 18.23 23.21 -11.94
N GLY A 71 17.24 23.21 -12.83
CA GLY A 71 16.11 22.29 -12.76
C GLY A 71 16.51 20.82 -12.88
N ALA A 72 17.47 20.50 -13.75
CA ALA A 72 17.99 19.14 -13.92
C ALA A 72 18.78 18.67 -12.68
N VAL A 73 19.57 19.55 -12.06
CA VAL A 73 20.31 19.26 -10.81
C VAL A 73 19.32 19.00 -9.67
N ALA A 74 18.29 19.82 -9.51
CA ALA A 74 17.25 19.62 -8.49
C ALA A 74 16.49 18.28 -8.67
N VAL A 75 16.23 17.86 -9.92
CA VAL A 75 15.60 16.56 -10.23
C VAL A 75 16.52 15.40 -9.87
N ALA A 76 17.83 15.50 -10.16
CA ALA A 76 18.81 14.49 -9.82
C ALA A 76 18.93 14.31 -8.29
N ARG A 77 19.02 15.41 -7.53
CA ARG A 77 19.06 15.39 -6.06
C ARG A 77 17.79 14.79 -5.45
N CYS A 78 16.62 15.17 -5.96
CA CYS A 78 15.35 14.56 -5.53
C CYS A 78 15.34 13.04 -5.76
N ALA A 79 15.89 12.57 -6.86
CA ALA A 79 15.97 11.14 -7.18
C ALA A 79 16.94 10.38 -6.26
N GLU A 80 18.09 10.98 -5.92
CA GLU A 80 19.05 10.42 -4.96
C GLU A 80 18.44 10.26 -3.56
N ILE A 81 17.80 11.32 -3.06
CA ILE A 81 17.11 11.32 -1.76
C ILE A 81 16.00 10.26 -1.74
N GLN A 82 15.21 10.19 -2.82
CA GLN A 82 14.18 9.17 -2.96
C GLN A 82 14.75 7.75 -2.87
N SER A 83 15.87 7.51 -3.54
CA SER A 83 16.55 6.21 -3.51
C SER A 83 16.96 5.86 -2.09
N ALA A 84 17.62 6.77 -1.37
CA ALA A 84 18.02 6.57 0.01
C ALA A 84 16.83 6.26 0.94
N ILE A 85 15.73 7.01 0.81
CA ILE A 85 14.49 6.76 1.57
C ILE A 85 13.92 5.39 1.25
N SER A 86 13.83 5.02 -0.03
CA SER A 86 13.24 3.75 -0.45
C SER A 86 14.04 2.54 0.06
N VAL A 87 15.37 2.63 0.08
CA VAL A 87 16.27 1.60 0.60
C VAL A 87 16.12 1.48 2.11
N GLY A 88 16.14 2.60 2.84
CA GLY A 88 15.96 2.62 4.29
C GLY A 88 14.59 2.08 4.73
N ALA A 89 13.53 2.52 4.04
CA ALA A 89 12.16 2.08 4.29
C ALA A 89 11.98 0.56 4.07
N ASN A 90 12.57 0.03 2.99
CA ASN A 90 12.51 -1.40 2.71
C ASN A 90 13.29 -2.23 3.75
N SER A 91 14.45 -1.73 4.20
CA SER A 91 15.25 -2.38 5.25
C SER A 91 14.51 -2.42 6.60
N PHE A 92 13.85 -1.32 6.96
CA PHE A 92 13.03 -1.24 8.17
C PHE A 92 11.85 -2.22 8.10
N LEU A 93 11.10 -2.22 6.99
CA LEU A 93 9.96 -3.13 6.81
C LEU A 93 10.38 -4.59 6.87
N PHE A 94 11.47 -4.97 6.21
CA PHE A 94 11.89 -6.36 6.21
C PHE A 94 12.22 -6.84 7.63
N THR A 95 12.85 -5.96 8.42
CA THR A 95 13.14 -6.22 9.83
C THR A 95 11.86 -6.33 10.64
N GLN A 96 10.94 -5.38 10.51
CA GLN A 96 9.64 -5.39 11.21
C GLN A 96 8.82 -6.64 10.85
N TYR A 97 8.75 -6.99 9.57
CA TYR A 97 8.03 -8.15 9.07
C TYR A 97 8.61 -9.46 9.56
N LYS A 98 9.93 -9.53 9.76
CA LYS A 98 10.55 -10.68 10.42
C LYS A 98 9.99 -10.89 11.84
N TYR A 99 9.90 -9.83 12.64
CA TYR A 99 9.33 -9.92 13.99
C TYR A 99 7.82 -10.19 13.99
N LEU A 100 7.08 -9.52 13.11
CA LEU A 100 5.64 -9.73 12.95
C LEU A 100 5.35 -11.16 12.51
N ALA A 101 6.10 -11.74 11.57
CA ALA A 101 5.90 -13.10 11.11
C ALA A 101 6.03 -14.13 12.26
N VAL A 102 7.03 -13.97 13.13
CA VAL A 102 7.17 -14.81 14.33
C VAL A 102 5.96 -14.67 15.25
N PHE A 103 5.53 -13.43 15.52
CA PHE A 103 4.34 -13.18 16.33
C PHE A 103 3.08 -13.80 15.74
N MET A 104 2.88 -13.70 14.42
CA MET A 104 1.72 -14.27 13.72
C MET A 104 1.68 -15.80 13.85
N VAL A 105 2.82 -16.48 13.73
CA VAL A 105 2.88 -17.94 13.89
C VAL A 105 2.56 -18.35 15.33
N VAL A 106 3.14 -17.66 16.31
CA VAL A 106 2.87 -17.93 17.74
C VAL A 106 1.39 -17.71 18.05
N PHE A 107 0.81 -16.61 17.58
CA PHE A 107 -0.58 -16.29 17.83
C PHE A 107 -1.54 -17.26 17.11
N ALA A 108 -1.19 -17.73 15.91
CA ALA A 108 -1.95 -18.76 15.20
C ALA A 108 -1.98 -20.09 15.99
N VAL A 109 -0.85 -20.50 16.57
CA VAL A 109 -0.78 -21.69 17.43
C VAL A 109 -1.63 -21.48 18.69
N VAL A 110 -1.56 -20.31 19.31
CA VAL A 110 -2.40 -19.96 20.47
C VAL A 110 -3.89 -20.04 20.12
N ILE A 111 -4.33 -19.44 19.01
CA ILE A 111 -5.73 -19.51 18.55
C ILE A 111 -6.16 -20.97 18.37
N PHE A 112 -5.34 -21.77 17.67
CA PHE A 112 -5.64 -23.18 17.42
C PHE A 112 -5.76 -23.99 18.73
N LEU A 113 -4.84 -23.78 19.67
CA LEU A 113 -4.85 -24.46 20.97
C LEU A 113 -6.06 -24.05 21.82
N PHE A 114 -6.37 -22.75 21.90
CA PHE A 114 -7.51 -22.25 22.66
C PHE A 114 -8.82 -22.77 22.07
N LEU A 115 -9.04 -22.61 20.76
CA LEU A 115 -10.27 -23.10 20.10
C LEU A 115 -10.38 -24.63 20.12
N GLY A 116 -9.27 -25.35 20.01
CA GLY A 116 -9.23 -26.81 20.09
C GLY A 116 -9.48 -27.34 21.51
N SER A 117 -8.98 -26.64 22.53
CA SER A 117 -9.11 -27.05 23.94
C SER A 117 -10.54 -26.96 24.47
N VAL A 118 -11.37 -26.03 23.97
CA VAL A 118 -12.77 -25.86 24.42
C VAL A 118 -13.57 -27.17 24.30
N HIS A 119 -13.28 -27.99 23.29
CA HIS A 119 -13.93 -29.29 23.07
C HIS A 119 -12.97 -30.48 23.16
N ARG A 120 -11.86 -30.33 23.90
CA ARG A 120 -10.85 -31.38 24.12
C ARG A 120 -10.39 -32.07 22.83
N PHE A 121 -10.22 -31.31 21.74
CA PHE A 121 -9.89 -31.83 20.41
C PHE A 121 -10.78 -33.01 19.94
N SER A 122 -12.05 -33.04 20.37
CA SER A 122 -12.99 -34.09 20.01
C SER A 122 -13.34 -34.02 18.52
N THR A 123 -13.16 -35.14 17.82
CA THR A 123 -13.51 -35.32 16.39
C THR A 123 -14.96 -35.75 16.19
N SER A 124 -15.74 -35.89 17.26
CA SER A 124 -17.14 -36.28 17.19
C SER A 124 -18.03 -35.14 16.69
N SER A 125 -19.04 -35.47 15.90
CA SER A 125 -20.10 -34.54 15.52
C SER A 125 -20.88 -34.09 16.76
N GLN A 126 -21.04 -32.77 16.94
CA GLN A 126 -21.80 -32.18 18.04
C GLN A 126 -23.12 -31.58 17.55
N PRO A 127 -24.16 -31.51 18.41
CA PRO A 127 -25.41 -30.81 18.08
C PRO A 127 -25.14 -29.31 17.90
N CYS A 128 -25.72 -28.73 16.84
CA CYS A 128 -25.57 -27.31 16.57
C CYS A 128 -26.24 -26.45 17.67
N GLN A 129 -25.52 -25.49 18.26
CA GLN A 129 -26.07 -24.51 19.22
C GLN A 129 -27.19 -23.64 18.61
N TYR A 130 -27.08 -23.33 17.31
CA TYR A 130 -28.01 -22.41 16.62
C TYR A 130 -29.26 -23.09 16.04
N THR A 131 -29.26 -24.42 15.86
CA THR A 131 -30.40 -25.14 15.25
C THR A 131 -30.57 -26.50 15.92
N LYS A 132 -31.69 -26.68 16.62
CA LYS A 132 -32.01 -27.97 17.25
C LYS A 132 -32.31 -29.02 16.18
N GLY A 133 -31.67 -30.18 16.28
CA GLY A 133 -31.93 -31.34 15.41
C GLY A 133 -30.99 -31.51 14.21
N LYS A 134 -30.00 -30.64 14.02
CA LYS A 134 -28.96 -30.81 12.98
C LYS A 134 -27.59 -31.07 13.60
N MET A 135 -26.81 -31.92 12.94
CA MET A 135 -25.42 -32.19 13.30
C MET A 135 -24.49 -31.19 12.60
N CYS A 136 -23.59 -30.60 13.37
CA CYS A 136 -22.60 -29.66 12.88
C CYS A 136 -21.24 -30.36 12.66
N LYS A 137 -20.40 -29.74 11.80
CA LYS A 137 -19.00 -30.14 11.67
C LYS A 137 -18.30 -30.10 13.04
N PRO A 138 -17.30 -30.96 13.27
CA PRO A 138 -16.59 -31.01 14.54
C PRO A 138 -15.94 -29.66 14.86
N ALA A 139 -15.89 -29.29 16.14
CA ALA A 139 -15.30 -28.03 16.61
C ALA A 139 -13.84 -27.87 16.16
N LEU A 140 -13.12 -28.99 16.00
CA LEU A 140 -11.78 -29.03 15.44
C LEU A 140 -11.71 -28.44 14.03
N ALA A 141 -12.69 -28.75 13.16
CA ALA A 141 -12.72 -28.21 11.80
C ALA A 141 -12.86 -26.68 11.83
N ASN A 142 -13.72 -26.14 12.70
CA ASN A 142 -13.87 -24.70 12.86
C ASN A 142 -12.58 -24.04 13.36
N ALA A 143 -11.90 -24.65 14.34
CA ALA A 143 -10.61 -24.15 14.82
C ALA A 143 -9.55 -24.10 13.71
N VAL A 144 -9.48 -25.13 12.85
CA VAL A 144 -8.61 -25.16 11.67
C VAL A 144 -8.98 -24.06 10.68
N PHE A 145 -10.26 -23.89 10.33
CA PHE A 145 -10.70 -22.84 9.42
C PHE A 145 -10.41 -21.43 9.95
N SER A 146 -10.63 -21.18 11.24
CA SER A 146 -10.31 -19.90 11.88
C SER A 146 -8.80 -19.61 11.85
N THR A 147 -7.96 -20.62 12.05
CA THR A 147 -6.49 -20.45 12.01
C THR A 147 -6.02 -20.15 10.58
N ILE A 148 -6.57 -20.84 9.58
CA ILE A 148 -6.27 -20.58 8.16
C ILE A 148 -6.73 -19.17 7.77
N ALA A 149 -7.94 -18.77 8.17
CA ALA A 149 -8.47 -17.43 7.91
C ALA A 149 -7.61 -16.34 8.56
N PHE A 150 -7.14 -16.55 9.79
CA PHE A 150 -6.21 -15.63 10.46
C PHE A 150 -4.89 -15.48 9.69
N LEU A 151 -4.28 -16.58 9.26
CA LEU A 151 -3.03 -16.54 8.49
C LEU A 151 -3.22 -15.87 7.12
N LEU A 152 -4.32 -16.14 6.43
CA LEU A 152 -4.66 -15.46 5.18
C LEU A 152 -4.85 -13.95 5.38
N GLY A 153 -5.54 -13.54 6.45
CA GLY A 153 -5.68 -12.14 6.82
C GLY A 153 -4.34 -11.47 7.15
N ALA A 154 -3.50 -12.14 7.92
CA ALA A 154 -2.18 -11.67 8.29
C ALA A 154 -1.27 -11.46 7.07
N VAL A 155 -1.21 -12.45 6.16
CA VAL A 155 -0.43 -12.35 4.92
C VAL A 155 -0.95 -11.19 4.05
N THR A 156 -2.27 -11.06 3.90
CA THR A 156 -2.86 -9.98 3.10
C THR A 156 -2.58 -8.61 3.71
N SER A 157 -2.58 -8.50 5.04
CA SER A 157 -2.22 -7.27 5.78
C SER A 157 -0.77 -6.85 5.51
N VAL A 158 0.17 -7.81 5.57
CA VAL A 158 1.59 -7.58 5.28
C VAL A 158 1.79 -7.13 3.83
N ILE A 159 1.14 -7.78 2.87
CA ILE A 159 1.22 -7.41 1.45
C ILE A 159 0.68 -5.99 1.23
N SER A 160 -0.46 -5.65 1.84
CA SER A 160 -1.06 -4.31 1.76
C SER A 160 -0.11 -3.23 2.30
N GLY A 161 0.50 -3.47 3.47
CA GLY A 161 1.49 -2.55 4.05
C GLY A 161 2.72 -2.34 3.16
N TYR A 162 3.20 -3.41 2.53
CA TYR A 162 4.35 -3.35 1.63
C TYR A 162 4.08 -2.56 0.36
N LEU A 163 2.95 -2.85 -0.30
CA LEU A 163 2.50 -2.11 -1.48
C LEU A 163 2.29 -0.64 -1.14
N GLY A 164 1.73 -0.37 0.05
CA GLY A 164 1.54 0.99 0.52
C GLY A 164 2.87 1.75 0.62
N MET A 165 3.85 1.18 1.30
CA MET A 165 5.14 1.84 1.45
C MET A 165 5.84 2.10 0.11
N ARG A 166 5.75 1.16 -0.84
CA ARG A 166 6.30 1.37 -2.18
C ARG A 166 5.63 2.52 -2.91
N VAL A 167 4.31 2.67 -2.77
CA VAL A 167 3.58 3.78 -3.40
C VAL A 167 3.96 5.12 -2.80
N ALA A 168 4.03 5.21 -1.48
CA ALA A 168 4.42 6.44 -0.80
C ALA A 168 5.85 6.86 -1.16
N THR A 169 6.83 5.96 -1.04
CA THR A 169 8.23 6.26 -1.39
C THR A 169 8.41 6.61 -2.87
N PHE A 170 7.58 6.07 -3.76
CA PHE A 170 7.54 6.42 -5.18
C PHE A 170 6.96 7.81 -5.45
N ALA A 171 5.93 8.22 -4.71
CA ALA A 171 5.22 9.48 -4.92
C ALA A 171 5.93 10.68 -4.29
N ASN A 172 6.68 10.50 -3.19
CA ASN A 172 7.31 11.58 -2.42
C ASN A 172 8.13 12.55 -3.29
N ALA A 173 9.07 12.04 -4.10
CA ALA A 173 9.90 12.90 -4.95
C ALA A 173 9.12 13.58 -6.08
N ARG A 174 8.09 12.91 -6.63
CA ARG A 174 7.24 13.49 -7.67
C ARG A 174 6.42 14.65 -7.15
N THR A 175 5.87 14.52 -5.95
CA THR A 175 5.14 15.60 -5.28
C THR A 175 6.05 16.81 -5.05
N THR A 176 7.30 16.59 -4.62
CA THR A 176 8.30 17.67 -4.46
C THR A 176 8.60 18.38 -5.77
N LEU A 177 8.73 17.64 -6.88
CA LEU A 177 8.97 18.24 -8.19
C LEU A 177 7.77 19.04 -8.70
N GLU A 178 6.55 18.54 -8.50
CA GLU A 178 5.33 19.26 -8.89
C GLU A 178 5.04 20.47 -7.97
N ALA A 179 5.59 20.51 -6.75
CA ALA A 179 5.49 21.68 -5.88
C ALA A 179 6.18 22.92 -6.45
N ARG A 180 7.19 22.74 -7.32
CA ARG A 180 7.83 23.84 -8.05
C ARG A 180 6.88 24.56 -9.01
N ARG A 181 5.80 23.89 -9.45
CA ARG A 181 4.75 24.46 -10.33
C ARG A 181 3.56 25.02 -9.55
N GLY A 182 3.62 24.99 -8.22
CA GLY A 182 2.58 25.49 -7.33
C GLY A 182 1.86 24.39 -6.54
N ILE A 183 1.15 24.82 -5.50
CA ILE A 183 0.55 23.92 -4.50
C ILE A 183 -0.55 23.02 -5.06
N GLY A 184 -1.27 23.51 -6.08
CA GLY A 184 -2.35 22.75 -6.73
C GLY A 184 -1.85 21.51 -7.48
N ALA A 185 -0.72 21.62 -8.17
CA ALA A 185 -0.10 20.50 -8.89
C ALA A 185 0.49 19.45 -7.94
N ALA A 186 1.15 19.89 -6.87
CA ALA A 186 1.65 19.01 -5.81
C ALA A 186 0.50 18.27 -5.11
N PHE A 187 -0.56 18.98 -4.71
CA PHE A 187 -1.71 18.37 -4.05
C PHE A 187 -2.41 17.35 -4.95
N ALA A 188 -2.61 17.66 -6.23
CA ALA A 188 -3.21 16.72 -7.18
C ALA A 188 -2.38 15.43 -7.33
N THR A 189 -1.05 15.54 -7.35
CA THR A 189 -0.14 14.39 -7.43
C THR A 189 -0.16 13.55 -6.16
N ALA A 190 -0.09 14.19 -4.99
CA ALA A 190 -0.19 13.52 -3.70
C ALA A 190 -1.55 12.83 -3.53
N PHE A 191 -2.65 13.51 -3.87
CA PHE A 191 -4.01 12.97 -3.77
C PHE A 191 -4.22 11.77 -4.71
N ARG A 192 -3.75 11.86 -5.96
CA ARG A 192 -3.79 10.71 -6.90
C ARG A 192 -2.98 9.53 -6.40
N SER A 193 -1.82 9.77 -5.79
CA SER A 193 -1.01 8.69 -5.19
C SER A 193 -1.69 8.06 -3.96
N GLY A 194 -2.37 8.85 -3.12
CA GLY A 194 -3.16 8.36 -2.00
C GLY A 194 -4.42 7.60 -2.43
N ALA A 195 -5.04 7.99 -3.54
CA ALA A 195 -6.17 7.28 -4.13
C ALA A 195 -5.81 5.84 -4.58
N VAL A 196 -4.55 5.60 -4.98
CA VAL A 196 -4.04 4.24 -5.27
C VAL A 196 -4.04 3.34 -4.03
N MET A 197 -3.86 3.94 -2.84
CA MET A 197 -3.63 3.20 -1.59
C MET A 197 -4.90 2.95 -0.76
N GLY A 198 -5.95 3.75 -0.92
CA GLY A 198 -7.09 3.62 -0.01
C GLY A 198 -8.39 4.36 -0.32
N LEU A 199 -8.51 5.09 -1.43
CA LEU A 199 -9.74 5.84 -1.73
C LEU A 199 -10.34 5.36 -3.05
N PRO A 200 -11.32 4.45 -3.02
CA PRO A 200 -12.20 4.33 -4.15
C PRO A 200 -12.93 5.67 -4.32
N PRO A 201 -12.98 6.26 -5.53
CA PRO A 201 -13.68 7.52 -5.75
C PRO A 201 -15.13 7.32 -5.34
N SER A 202 -15.65 8.21 -4.50
CA SER A 202 -17.09 8.35 -4.29
C SER A 202 -17.70 8.84 -5.60
N VAL A 203 -17.92 7.91 -6.54
CA VAL A 203 -18.74 8.16 -7.72
C VAL A 203 -20.16 8.40 -7.21
N PRO A 204 -20.84 9.50 -7.59
CA PRO A 204 -22.25 9.67 -7.28
C PRO A 204 -23.05 8.64 -8.09
N GLY A 205 -23.21 7.45 -7.54
CA GLY A 205 -24.05 6.38 -8.04
C GLY A 205 -25.38 6.31 -7.27
N PRO A 206 -26.40 5.65 -7.83
CA PRO A 206 -27.73 5.55 -7.21
C PRO A 206 -27.66 4.96 -5.79
N PRO A 207 -28.64 5.27 -4.91
CA PRO A 207 -28.61 5.01 -3.45
C PRO A 207 -28.48 3.54 -2.99
N GLY A 208 -28.18 2.59 -3.88
CA GLY A 208 -27.85 1.19 -3.56
C GLY A 208 -26.35 0.84 -3.58
N ALA A 209 -25.50 1.67 -4.20
CA ALA A 209 -24.07 1.35 -4.40
C ALA A 209 -23.17 1.63 -3.18
N LEU A 210 -23.61 2.48 -2.24
CA LEU A 210 -22.86 2.79 -1.01
C LEU A 210 -22.64 1.56 -0.13
N ARG A 211 -23.48 0.52 -0.25
CA ARG A 211 -23.36 -0.70 0.57
C ARG A 211 -22.25 -1.65 0.12
N CYS A 212 -21.78 -1.54 -1.13
CA CYS A 212 -20.64 -2.33 -1.62
C CYS A 212 -19.28 -1.67 -1.30
N HIS A 213 -19.25 -0.35 -1.09
CA HIS A 213 -18.03 0.42 -0.90
C HIS A 213 -17.38 0.22 0.48
N GLN A 214 -18.18 -0.08 1.51
CA GLN A 214 -17.66 -0.46 2.82
C GLN A 214 -17.11 -1.90 2.84
N GLY A 215 -17.57 -2.77 1.92
CA GLY A 215 -17.30 -4.20 1.96
C GLY A 215 -15.84 -4.57 1.70
N VAL A 216 -15.14 -3.86 0.81
CA VAL A 216 -13.74 -4.20 0.45
C VAL A 216 -12.77 -3.95 1.61
N TRP A 217 -13.02 -2.91 2.42
CA TRP A 217 -12.24 -2.63 3.62
C TRP A 217 -12.76 -3.35 4.89
N THR A 218 -14.02 -3.77 4.90
CA THR A 218 -14.61 -4.54 6.03
C THR A 218 -14.30 -6.04 5.95
N VAL A 219 -14.02 -6.59 4.75
CA VAL A 219 -13.57 -7.99 4.61
C VAL A 219 -12.12 -8.19 5.12
N LEU A 220 -11.38 -7.09 5.33
CA LEU A 220 -9.98 -7.10 5.76
C LEU A 220 -9.76 -6.59 7.20
N ARG A 221 -10.83 -6.42 7.99
CA ARG A 221 -10.77 -6.08 9.42
C ARG A 221 -11.59 -7.04 10.26
#